data_AF-A0A1B0CPA3-F1
#
_entry.id   AF-A0A1B0CPA3-F1
#
_cell.length_a   1.000
_cell.length_b   1.000
_cell.length_c   1.000
_cell.angle_alpha   90.00
_cell.angle_beta   90.00
_cell.angle_gamma   90.00
#
_symmetry.space_group_name_H-M   'P 1'
#
loop_
_entity.id
_entity.type
_entity.pdbx_description
1 polymer ?
#
loop_
_entity_poly.entity_id
_entity_poly.type
_entity_poly.pdbx_seq_one_letter_code
_entity_poly.pdbx_strand_id
1 'polypeptide(L)'
;MAEVLPIILIFLFSVTLVRNWHMGEITTFETNSCEERQTEGIICYSCSVVGVCVLIDQQWHTIPIEECDTAGGYFCNVVAGTCSNASGPCNPVGHERNFVCTAAGIFPDPYDCQMYHMCYRSGNSFGAINVECGGNSAFSVITGDCSITIDNHVCREHQYRCENVGDRGAWPGNSNIFYICKAEVLEDGRRVLYPGLYRCGPSEHFVNNECRLGSPEGHPTLPPSNTCVTSGIFIDPTDCTSYLLCDHDLNLHVIHCPEDSFFNPEILACERGNCTN
;
A
#
# COMPACT_ATOMS: atom_id res chain seq x y z
N MET A 1 -53.33 48.23 -41.57
CA MET A 1 -52.44 47.88 -42.70
C MET A 1 -51.06 47.65 -42.14
N ALA A 2 -50.62 46.39 -42.13
CA ALA A 2 -49.24 45.94 -41.91
C ALA A 2 -49.31 44.41 -42.16
N GLU A 3 -49.09 43.98 -43.41
CA GLU A 3 -47.78 43.59 -43.98
C GLU A 3 -47.28 42.28 -43.34
N VAL A 4 -47.42 41.22 -44.13
CA VAL A 4 -47.07 39.82 -43.86
C VAL A 4 -45.57 39.66 -44.14
N LEU A 5 -44.77 39.28 -43.15
CA LEU A 5 -43.37 38.86 -43.36
C LEU A 5 -43.27 37.33 -43.36
N PRO A 6 -42.50 36.71 -44.28
CA PRO A 6 -42.48 35.27 -44.47
C PRO A 6 -41.57 34.54 -43.47
N ILE A 7 -41.97 33.29 -43.24
CA ILE A 7 -41.41 32.27 -42.36
C ILE A 7 -39.95 31.95 -42.78
N ILE A 8 -38.99 32.26 -41.90
CA ILE A 8 -37.63 31.71 -41.97
C ILE A 8 -37.66 30.35 -41.26
N LEU A 9 -37.59 29.27 -42.04
CA LEU A 9 -37.43 27.91 -41.53
C LEU A 9 -36.05 27.76 -40.89
N ILE A 10 -36.05 27.68 -39.56
CA ILE A 10 -34.89 27.35 -38.73
C ILE A 10 -34.63 25.85 -38.86
N PHE A 11 -33.60 25.44 -39.62
CA PHE A 11 -33.00 24.11 -39.49
C PHE A 11 -31.85 24.18 -38.47
N LEU A 12 -32.21 24.02 -37.18
CA LEU A 12 -31.24 23.71 -36.13
C LEU A 12 -30.85 22.24 -36.28
N PHE A 13 -29.74 21.96 -36.97
CA PHE A 13 -29.04 20.70 -36.76
C PHE A 13 -28.42 20.75 -35.36
N SER A 14 -29.06 20.10 -34.39
CA SER A 14 -28.44 19.79 -33.11
C SER A 14 -27.34 18.76 -33.34
N VAL A 15 -26.13 19.24 -33.66
CA VAL A 15 -24.91 18.47 -33.48
C VAL A 15 -24.73 18.34 -31.97
N THR A 16 -25.23 17.25 -31.41
CA THR A 16 -24.84 16.82 -30.07
C THR A 16 -23.35 16.50 -30.11
N LEU A 17 -22.53 17.48 -29.73
CA LEU A 17 -21.16 17.23 -29.28
C LEU A 17 -21.27 16.35 -28.04
N VAL A 18 -21.34 15.03 -28.24
CA VAL A 18 -20.92 14.07 -27.22
C VAL A 18 -19.41 14.23 -27.16
N ARG A 19 -18.95 15.25 -26.41
CA ARG A 19 -17.57 15.25 -25.97
C ARG A 19 -17.46 14.08 -25.02
N ASN A 20 -16.91 13.00 -25.56
CA ASN A 20 -16.30 11.90 -24.82
C ASN A 20 -15.70 12.48 -23.55
N TRP A 21 -16.29 12.12 -22.41
CA TRP A 21 -15.52 12.09 -21.19
C TRP A 21 -14.46 11.04 -21.45
N HIS A 22 -13.26 11.50 -21.79
CA HIS A 22 -12.08 10.71 -21.58
C HIS A 22 -12.08 10.47 -20.07
N MET A 23 -12.61 9.32 -19.64
CA MET A 23 -12.21 8.77 -18.36
C MET A 23 -10.69 8.70 -18.47
N GLY A 24 -10.02 9.56 -17.72
CA GLY A 24 -8.58 9.48 -17.61
C GLY A 24 -8.24 8.04 -17.24
N GLU A 25 -7.24 7.49 -17.88
CA GLU A 25 -6.47 6.43 -17.24
C GLU A 25 -6.03 7.00 -15.89
N ILE A 26 -6.75 6.67 -14.82
CA ILE A 26 -6.21 6.84 -13.47
C ILE A 26 -5.27 5.66 -13.28
N THR A 27 -4.08 5.79 -13.85
CA THR A 27 -2.92 4.95 -13.58
C THR A 27 -1.67 5.82 -13.62
N THR A 28 -1.58 6.77 -12.70
CA THR A 28 -0.38 7.58 -12.45
C THR A 28 -0.51 8.09 -11.01
N PHE A 29 0.43 7.99 -10.08
CA PHE A 29 1.88 7.98 -10.21
C PHE A 29 2.45 7.28 -8.95
N GLU A 30 3.52 6.50 -9.05
CA GLU A 30 4.56 6.61 -8.01
C GLU A 30 4.88 8.10 -7.93
N THR A 31 4.75 8.78 -6.79
CA THR A 31 5.08 10.20 -6.66
C THR A 31 6.56 10.41 -6.98
N ASN A 32 6.90 10.51 -8.26
CA ASN A 32 8.27 10.63 -8.76
C ASN A 32 8.64 12.11 -8.96
N SER A 33 7.69 13.01 -8.72
CA SER A 33 7.90 14.45 -8.70
C SER A 33 7.56 15.06 -7.34
N CYS A 34 8.33 16.08 -6.96
CA CYS A 34 8.12 16.80 -5.72
C CYS A 34 6.84 17.65 -5.75
N GLU A 35 6.42 18.06 -6.95
CA GLU A 35 5.17 18.78 -7.16
C GLU A 35 3.95 17.91 -6.80
N GLU A 36 4.02 16.60 -7.00
CA GLU A 36 2.95 15.70 -6.57
C GLU A 36 3.10 15.31 -5.10
N ARG A 37 4.33 15.04 -4.67
CA ARG A 37 4.66 14.62 -3.30
C ARG A 37 4.36 15.69 -2.24
N GLN A 38 4.49 16.96 -2.59
CA GLN A 38 4.22 18.12 -1.72
C GLN A 38 4.92 18.07 -0.34
N THR A 39 6.04 17.37 -0.23
CA THR A 39 6.84 17.23 0.99
C THR A 39 8.33 17.19 0.67
N GLU A 40 9.15 17.64 1.62
CA GLU A 40 10.61 17.64 1.52
C GLU A 40 11.20 16.24 1.73
N GLY A 41 12.43 16.02 1.27
CA GLY A 41 13.16 14.77 1.48
C GLY A 41 13.63 14.11 0.19
N ILE A 42 14.18 12.90 0.31
CA ILE A 42 14.65 12.11 -0.83
C ILE A 42 13.46 11.52 -1.59
N ILE A 43 13.56 11.51 -2.90
CA ILE A 43 12.58 10.97 -3.84
C ILE A 43 13.29 10.16 -4.91
N CYS A 44 12.64 9.11 -5.40
CA CYS A 44 13.08 8.47 -6.64
C CYS A 44 12.42 9.16 -7.82
N TYR A 45 13.20 10.03 -8.49
CA TYR A 45 12.74 10.68 -9.72
C TYR A 45 12.53 9.65 -10.84
N SER A 46 13.40 8.65 -10.87
CA SER A 46 13.21 7.40 -11.58
C SER A 46 13.99 6.31 -10.86
N CYS A 47 13.84 5.05 -11.28
CA CYS A 47 14.67 3.98 -10.70
C CYS A 47 16.18 4.10 -10.97
N SER A 48 16.60 5.02 -11.85
CA SER A 48 18.01 5.31 -12.14
C SER A 48 18.49 6.65 -11.57
N VAL A 49 17.63 7.44 -10.92
CA VAL A 49 17.99 8.79 -10.46
C VAL A 49 17.39 9.08 -9.07
N VAL A 50 18.27 9.36 -8.12
CA VAL A 50 17.87 9.89 -6.80
C VAL A 50 17.72 11.40 -6.93
N GLY A 51 16.60 11.92 -6.42
CA GLY A 51 16.34 13.34 -6.30
C GLY A 51 16.10 13.76 -4.85
N VAL A 52 16.09 15.06 -4.63
CA VAL A 52 15.63 15.68 -3.38
C VAL A 52 14.53 16.69 -3.68
N CYS A 53 13.50 16.66 -2.86
CA CYS A 53 12.41 17.62 -2.86
C CYS A 53 12.74 18.82 -2.00
N VAL A 54 12.75 19.99 -2.64
CA VAL A 54 12.95 21.28 -1.98
C VAL A 54 11.85 22.25 -2.38
N LEU A 55 11.43 23.08 -1.43
CA LEU A 55 10.47 24.14 -1.65
C LEU A 55 11.23 25.45 -1.96
N ILE A 56 11.09 25.96 -3.18
CA ILE A 56 11.71 27.23 -3.62
C ILE A 56 10.58 28.13 -4.14
N ASP A 57 10.50 29.36 -3.63
CA ASP A 57 9.48 30.32 -4.05
C ASP A 57 8.03 29.80 -3.99
N GLN A 58 7.71 28.97 -2.99
CA GLN A 58 6.41 28.29 -2.79
C GLN A 58 6.06 27.24 -3.86
N GLN A 59 7.03 26.79 -4.65
CA GLN A 59 6.88 25.71 -5.61
C GLN A 59 7.81 24.55 -5.24
N TRP A 60 7.32 23.32 -5.41
CA TRP A 60 8.14 22.13 -5.16
C TRP A 60 9.00 21.83 -6.37
N HIS A 61 10.29 21.62 -6.12
CA HIS A 61 11.26 21.29 -7.15
C HIS A 61 11.91 19.95 -6.85
N THR A 62 11.95 19.09 -7.86
CA THR A 62 12.79 17.90 -7.87
C THR A 62 14.19 18.27 -8.34
N ILE A 63 15.18 18.19 -7.45
CA ILE A 63 16.58 18.37 -7.81
C ILE A 63 17.23 16.99 -7.90
N PRO A 64 17.68 16.52 -9.08
CA PRO A 64 18.44 15.28 -9.17
C PRO A 64 19.80 15.45 -8.49
N ILE A 65 20.18 14.47 -7.67
CA ILE A 65 21.42 14.52 -6.86
C ILE A 65 22.36 13.35 -7.12
N GLU A 66 21.87 12.23 -7.66
CA GLU A 66 22.67 11.04 -7.94
C GLU A 66 22.09 10.25 -9.12
N GLU A 67 22.94 9.77 -10.03
CA GLU A 67 22.59 8.80 -11.07
C GLU A 67 23.07 7.41 -10.64
N CYS A 68 22.20 6.40 -10.69
CA CYS A 68 22.48 5.06 -10.22
C CYS A 68 23.10 4.16 -11.29
N ASP A 69 24.06 3.31 -10.88
CA ASP A 69 24.60 2.23 -11.71
C ASP A 69 23.61 1.05 -11.80
N THR A 70 22.60 1.21 -12.67
CA THR A 70 21.57 0.19 -12.89
C THR A 70 22.13 -1.09 -13.51
N ALA A 71 23.22 -1.00 -14.27
CA ALA A 71 23.94 -2.16 -14.82
C ALA A 71 24.65 -2.95 -13.71
N GLY A 72 25.13 -2.26 -12.68
CA GLY A 72 25.67 -2.83 -11.44
C GLY A 72 24.60 -3.28 -10.44
N GLY A 73 23.31 -3.10 -10.74
CA GLY A 73 22.19 -3.48 -9.87
C GLY A 73 21.90 -2.49 -8.73
N TYR A 74 22.39 -1.25 -8.84
CA TYR A 74 22.06 -0.16 -7.92
C TYR A 74 20.92 0.65 -8.49
N PHE A 75 19.88 0.84 -7.70
CA PHE A 75 18.69 1.59 -8.08
C PHE A 75 18.36 2.63 -7.01
N CYS A 76 17.59 3.64 -7.38
CA CYS A 76 17.14 4.60 -6.37
C CYS A 76 16.36 3.87 -5.26
N ASN A 77 16.69 4.17 -4.00
CA ASN A 77 16.02 3.61 -2.85
C ASN A 77 15.74 4.73 -1.84
N VAL A 78 14.48 5.13 -1.72
CA VAL A 78 14.05 6.22 -0.82
C VAL A 78 14.33 5.90 0.65
N VAL A 79 14.23 4.62 1.06
CA VAL A 79 14.49 4.18 2.43
C VAL A 79 15.98 4.28 2.76
N ALA A 80 16.85 3.93 1.81
CA ALA A 80 18.30 4.11 1.95
C ALA A 80 18.74 5.57 1.76
N GLY A 81 17.92 6.40 1.10
CA GLY A 81 18.20 7.80 0.78
C GLY A 81 19.23 8.01 -0.34
N THR A 82 19.58 6.95 -1.09
CA THR A 82 20.67 6.94 -2.09
C THR A 82 20.47 5.79 -3.09
N CYS A 83 21.34 5.68 -4.09
CA CYS A 83 21.42 4.49 -4.92
C CYS A 83 21.85 3.27 -4.09
N SER A 84 21.04 2.21 -4.10
CA SER A 84 21.26 1.02 -3.29
C SER A 84 20.91 -0.26 -4.07
N ASN A 85 21.60 -1.33 -3.72
CA ASN A 85 21.25 -2.69 -4.17
C ASN A 85 20.37 -3.44 -3.14
N ALA A 86 20.02 -2.80 -2.02
CA ALA A 86 19.03 -3.30 -1.08
C ALA A 86 17.62 -3.24 -1.72
N SER A 87 16.74 -4.13 -1.28
CA SER A 87 15.33 -4.09 -1.70
C SER A 87 14.69 -2.76 -1.30
N GLY A 88 13.78 -2.30 -2.15
CA GLY A 88 13.11 -1.00 -2.04
C GLY A 88 12.23 -0.78 -3.27
N PRO A 89 11.60 0.39 -3.42
CA PRO A 89 10.60 0.62 -4.47
C PRO A 89 11.07 0.16 -5.87
N CYS A 90 12.34 0.43 -6.19
CA CYS A 90 12.94 0.09 -7.48
C CYS A 90 13.72 -1.24 -7.52
N ASN A 91 13.91 -1.96 -6.41
CA ASN A 91 14.73 -3.19 -6.36
C ASN A 91 13.91 -4.34 -5.74
N PRO A 92 13.82 -5.52 -6.38
CA PRO A 92 14.79 -6.10 -7.34
C PRO A 92 14.53 -5.85 -8.82
N VAL A 93 13.39 -5.27 -9.15
CA VAL A 93 12.86 -5.21 -10.51
C VAL A 93 13.62 -4.22 -11.41
N GLY A 94 14.16 -3.15 -10.86
CA GLY A 94 15.01 -2.18 -11.54
C GLY A 94 14.28 -1.18 -12.43
N HIS A 95 12.95 -1.18 -12.42
CA HIS A 95 12.10 -0.25 -13.17
C HIS A 95 10.81 0.02 -12.41
N GLU A 96 10.20 1.16 -12.72
CA GLU A 96 8.93 1.62 -12.16
C GLU A 96 7.84 0.59 -12.43
N ARG A 97 7.19 0.11 -11.36
CA ARG A 97 6.14 -0.92 -11.48
C ARG A 97 4.89 -0.46 -10.77
N ASN A 98 3.80 -0.41 -11.52
CA ASN A 98 2.48 -0.26 -10.94
C ASN A 98 2.12 -1.47 -10.09
N PHE A 99 1.65 -1.20 -8.86
CA PHE A 99 1.07 -2.24 -8.02
C PHE A 99 -0.12 -2.90 -8.72
N VAL A 100 -0.11 -4.23 -8.76
CA VAL A 100 -1.16 -5.01 -9.43
C VAL A 100 -2.21 -5.42 -8.42
N CYS A 101 -3.35 -4.74 -8.45
CA CYS A 101 -4.51 -5.09 -7.64
C CYS A 101 -5.10 -6.44 -8.03
N THR A 102 -5.25 -7.33 -7.05
CA THR A 102 -5.88 -8.65 -7.22
C THR A 102 -7.30 -8.72 -6.67
N ALA A 103 -7.66 -7.77 -5.79
CA ALA A 103 -9.00 -7.59 -5.23
C ALA A 103 -9.21 -6.10 -4.91
N ALA A 104 -10.45 -5.70 -4.60
CA ALA A 104 -10.72 -4.37 -4.06
C ALA A 104 -10.30 -4.30 -2.58
N GLY A 105 -9.91 -3.11 -2.13
CA GLY A 105 -9.49 -2.84 -0.75
C GLY A 105 -8.15 -2.11 -0.68
N ILE A 106 -7.64 -1.94 0.54
CA ILE A 106 -6.35 -1.31 0.80
C ILE A 106 -5.29 -2.40 0.93
N PHE A 107 -4.14 -2.20 0.29
CA PHE A 107 -2.97 -3.08 0.34
C PHE A 107 -1.73 -2.26 0.73
N PRO A 108 -0.84 -2.79 1.58
CA PRO A 108 0.47 -2.19 1.81
C PRO A 108 1.34 -2.31 0.56
N ASP A 109 2.26 -1.36 0.35
CA ASP A 109 3.36 -1.57 -0.59
C ASP A 109 4.39 -2.52 0.06
N PRO A 110 4.84 -3.58 -0.64
CA PRO A 110 5.77 -4.53 -0.05
C PRO A 110 7.21 -4.03 0.09
N TYR A 111 7.59 -2.97 -0.62
CA TYR A 111 8.96 -2.46 -0.67
C TYR A 111 9.12 -1.05 -0.10
N ASP A 112 8.01 -0.33 0.13
CA ASP A 112 8.00 1.01 0.71
C ASP A 112 6.94 1.12 1.83
N CYS A 113 7.39 1.15 3.08
CA CYS A 113 6.49 1.22 4.22
C CYS A 113 5.69 2.54 4.30
N GLN A 114 6.10 3.61 3.60
CA GLN A 114 5.38 4.87 3.55
C GLN A 114 4.28 4.87 2.48
N MET A 115 4.22 3.81 1.67
CA MET A 115 3.29 3.68 0.55
C MET A 115 2.22 2.61 0.81
N TYR A 116 1.03 2.87 0.31
CA TYR A 116 -0.04 1.88 0.22
C TYR A 116 -0.88 2.10 -1.05
N HIS A 117 -1.69 1.10 -1.38
CA HIS A 117 -2.48 1.07 -2.60
C HIS A 117 -3.95 0.87 -2.28
N MET A 118 -4.77 1.81 -2.75
CA MET A 118 -6.22 1.68 -2.72
C MET A 118 -6.69 1.05 -4.03
N CYS A 119 -7.03 -0.23 -3.96
CA CYS A 119 -7.53 -0.99 -5.08
C CYS A 119 -9.04 -0.86 -5.23
N TYR A 120 -9.49 -0.49 -6.43
CA TYR A 120 -10.91 -0.35 -6.76
C TYR A 120 -11.27 -1.15 -8.01
N ARG A 121 -12.51 -1.60 -8.09
CA ARG A 121 -12.99 -2.37 -9.23
C ARG A 121 -13.30 -1.44 -10.40
N SER A 122 -12.67 -1.70 -11.56
CA SER A 122 -12.88 -0.97 -12.81
C SER A 122 -13.36 -1.95 -13.89
N GLY A 123 -14.68 -2.08 -14.04
CA GLY A 123 -15.27 -3.08 -14.94
C GLY A 123 -14.90 -4.51 -14.55
N ASN A 124 -14.13 -5.20 -15.40
CA ASN A 124 -13.64 -6.56 -15.17
C ASN A 124 -12.20 -6.62 -14.64
N SER A 125 -11.52 -5.48 -14.51
CA SER A 125 -10.18 -5.36 -13.93
C SER A 125 -10.22 -4.57 -12.62
N PHE A 126 -9.05 -4.40 -12.01
CA PHE A 126 -8.86 -3.55 -10.84
C PHE A 126 -7.89 -2.42 -11.20
N GLY A 127 -8.19 -1.22 -10.72
CA GLY A 127 -7.27 -0.09 -10.72
C GLY A 127 -6.66 0.10 -9.33
N ALA A 128 -5.50 0.76 -9.28
CA ALA A 128 -4.80 1.11 -8.05
C ALA A 128 -4.68 2.63 -7.95
N ILE A 129 -4.90 3.18 -6.76
CA ILE A 129 -4.46 4.52 -6.39
C ILE A 129 -3.32 4.34 -5.39
N ASN A 130 -2.13 4.82 -5.74
CA ASN A 130 -0.98 4.81 -4.84
C ASN A 130 -1.08 6.01 -3.89
N VAL A 131 -0.78 5.80 -2.62
CA VAL A 131 -0.84 6.85 -1.60
C VAL A 131 0.42 6.82 -0.76
N GLU A 132 1.07 7.97 -0.65
CA GLU A 132 2.23 8.20 0.21
C GLU A 132 1.79 8.84 1.53
N CYS A 133 2.30 8.34 2.66
CA CYS A 133 2.00 8.89 3.97
C CYS A 133 2.68 10.24 4.25
N GLY A 134 3.82 10.49 3.60
CA GLY A 134 4.58 11.74 3.72
C GLY A 134 5.25 11.96 5.07
N GLY A 135 6.23 12.87 5.09
CA GLY A 135 7.00 13.21 6.29
C GLY A 135 7.63 11.99 6.95
N ASN A 136 7.49 11.88 8.27
CA ASN A 136 7.99 10.75 9.07
C ASN A 136 6.92 9.69 9.37
N SER A 137 5.79 9.72 8.65
CA SER A 137 4.68 8.79 8.83
C SER A 137 4.81 7.59 7.87
N ALA A 138 4.27 6.44 8.29
CA ALA A 138 4.25 5.20 7.54
C ALA A 138 2.88 4.52 7.64
N PHE A 139 2.59 3.63 6.68
CA PHE A 139 1.31 2.97 6.57
C PHE A 139 1.18 1.82 7.59
N SER A 140 0.09 1.85 8.34
CA SER A 140 -0.30 0.78 9.26
C SER A 140 -1.38 -0.07 8.60
N VAL A 141 -1.04 -1.32 8.26
CA VAL A 141 -2.00 -2.29 7.70
C VAL A 141 -3.11 -2.71 8.69
N ILE A 142 -2.88 -2.39 9.95
CA ILE A 142 -3.74 -2.64 11.12
C ILE A 142 -4.91 -1.67 11.06
N THR A 143 -4.62 -0.37 11.06
CA THR A 143 -5.60 0.73 11.05
C THR A 143 -6.04 1.14 9.66
N GLY A 144 -5.28 0.78 8.62
CA GLY A 144 -5.56 1.15 7.25
C GLY A 144 -5.25 2.62 6.93
N ASP A 145 -4.35 3.25 7.68
CA ASP A 145 -3.99 4.67 7.57
C ASP A 145 -2.51 4.94 7.89
N CYS A 146 -2.11 6.21 7.84
CA CYS A 146 -0.74 6.69 8.08
C CYS A 146 -0.48 7.04 9.56
N SER A 147 -0.77 6.10 10.46
CA SER A 147 -0.73 6.31 11.92
C SER A 147 0.57 5.89 12.60
N ILE A 148 1.46 5.15 11.92
CA ILE A 148 2.77 4.76 12.46
C ILE A 148 3.88 5.64 11.88
N THR A 149 5.10 5.52 12.41
CA THR A 149 6.26 6.31 11.95
C THR A 149 7.27 5.46 11.19
N ILE A 150 8.18 6.12 10.47
CA ILE A 150 9.30 5.48 9.74
C ILE A 150 10.27 4.70 10.64
N ASP A 151 10.22 4.93 11.95
CA ASP A 151 11.00 4.18 12.94
C ASP A 151 10.37 2.84 13.35
N ASN A 152 9.14 2.58 12.90
CA ASN A 152 8.44 1.34 13.20
C ASN A 152 9.11 0.14 12.50
N HIS A 153 9.03 -1.05 13.11
CA HIS A 153 9.58 -2.29 12.56
C HIS A 153 9.11 -2.58 11.12
N VAL A 154 7.89 -2.17 10.75
CA VAL A 154 7.34 -2.29 9.38
C VAL A 154 8.24 -1.61 8.33
N CYS A 155 8.96 -0.56 8.71
CA CYS A 155 9.90 0.17 7.84
C CYS A 155 11.35 -0.32 7.92
N ARG A 156 11.69 -1.08 8.95
CA ARG A 156 13.07 -1.55 9.19
C ARG A 156 13.31 -2.94 8.63
N GLU A 157 12.24 -3.69 8.37
CA GLU A 157 12.28 -5.10 8.00
C GLU A 157 11.33 -5.40 6.85
N HIS A 158 11.64 -6.43 6.06
CA HIS A 158 10.71 -6.89 5.03
C HIS A 158 9.54 -7.64 5.66
N GLN A 159 8.33 -7.30 5.23
CA GLN A 159 7.10 -7.90 5.75
C GLN A 159 6.74 -9.22 5.04
N TYR A 160 7.62 -9.72 4.18
CA TYR A 160 7.45 -10.96 3.44
C TYR A 160 8.80 -11.66 3.26
N ARG A 161 8.77 -12.97 2.98
CA ARG A 161 9.95 -13.78 2.70
C ARG A 161 9.74 -14.56 1.41
N CYS A 162 10.53 -14.24 0.39
CA CYS A 162 10.50 -14.91 -0.91
C CYS A 162 11.85 -15.55 -1.22
N GLU A 163 12.05 -16.80 -0.77
CA GLU A 163 13.24 -17.58 -1.11
C GLU A 163 13.03 -18.40 -2.38
N ASN A 164 11.79 -18.88 -2.56
CA ASN A 164 11.37 -19.72 -3.67
C ASN A 164 10.05 -19.23 -4.28
N VAL A 165 9.79 -19.63 -5.52
CA VAL A 165 8.49 -19.37 -6.15
C VAL A 165 7.41 -20.17 -5.43
N GLY A 166 6.31 -19.50 -5.13
CA GLY A 166 5.20 -20.08 -4.40
C GLY A 166 5.38 -20.05 -2.89
N ASP A 167 6.48 -19.53 -2.34
CA ASP A 167 6.51 -19.13 -0.93
C ASP A 167 5.33 -18.19 -0.66
N ARG A 168 4.68 -18.36 0.48
CA ARG A 168 3.43 -17.67 0.79
C ARG A 168 3.23 -17.55 2.28
N GLY A 169 2.50 -16.51 2.68
CA GLY A 169 2.18 -16.27 4.08
C GLY A 169 1.13 -15.18 4.21
N ALA A 170 0.50 -15.15 5.38
CA ALA A 170 -0.32 -14.02 5.77
C ALA A 170 0.56 -12.76 5.84
N TRP A 171 0.00 -11.61 5.51
CA TRP A 171 0.68 -10.34 5.70
C TRP A 171 0.75 -10.03 7.20
N PRO A 172 1.93 -9.70 7.75
CA PRO A 172 2.07 -9.33 9.16
C PRO A 172 1.11 -8.19 9.53
N GLY A 173 0.42 -8.32 10.66
CA GLY A 173 -0.57 -7.34 11.11
C GLY A 173 -1.96 -7.43 10.45
N ASN A 174 -2.11 -8.09 9.30
CA ASN A 174 -3.43 -8.28 8.67
C ASN A 174 -3.52 -9.61 7.92
N SER A 175 -4.05 -10.64 8.59
CA SER A 175 -4.15 -11.98 8.02
C SER A 175 -5.23 -12.14 6.94
N ASN A 176 -6.09 -11.14 6.70
CA ASN A 176 -6.96 -11.15 5.52
C ASN A 176 -6.17 -10.87 4.23
N ILE A 177 -5.01 -10.22 4.33
CA ILE A 177 -4.06 -10.03 3.25
C ILE A 177 -3.01 -11.14 3.31
N PHE A 178 -2.60 -11.66 2.16
CA PHE A 178 -1.52 -12.65 2.06
C PHE A 178 -0.71 -12.42 0.79
N TYR A 179 0.53 -12.93 0.77
CA TYR A 179 1.39 -12.87 -0.40
C TYR A 179 1.63 -14.25 -0.99
N ILE A 180 1.86 -14.31 -2.29
CA ILE A 180 2.46 -15.45 -2.99
C ILE A 180 3.65 -14.94 -3.81
N CYS A 181 4.82 -15.50 -3.58
CA CYS A 181 6.04 -15.16 -4.28
C CYS A 181 5.99 -15.66 -5.73
N LYS A 182 6.18 -14.73 -6.66
CA LYS A 182 6.22 -14.96 -8.10
C LYS A 182 7.61 -14.71 -8.62
N ALA A 183 7.92 -15.27 -9.79
CA ALA A 183 9.14 -14.97 -10.52
C ALA A 183 8.82 -14.20 -11.79
N GLU A 184 9.69 -13.25 -12.10
CA GLU A 184 9.72 -12.56 -13.39
C GLU A 184 11.14 -12.60 -13.94
N VAL A 185 11.25 -12.64 -15.27
CA VAL A 185 12.51 -12.47 -15.97
C VAL A 185 12.50 -11.08 -16.56
N LEU A 186 13.42 -10.24 -16.10
CA LEU A 186 13.60 -8.88 -16.56
C LEU A 186 14.19 -8.86 -17.98
N GLU A 187 14.18 -7.70 -18.63
CA GLU A 187 14.69 -7.54 -20.00
C GLU A 187 16.17 -7.90 -20.13
N ASP A 188 16.96 -7.69 -19.05
CA ASP A 188 18.37 -8.07 -18.95
C ASP A 188 18.58 -9.59 -18.76
N GLY A 189 17.51 -10.39 -18.70
CA GLY A 189 17.52 -11.83 -18.46
C GLY A 189 17.65 -12.23 -16.98
N ARG A 190 17.77 -11.27 -16.07
CA ARG A 190 17.83 -11.53 -14.62
C ARG A 190 16.47 -12.00 -14.13
N ARG A 191 16.47 -13.10 -13.39
CA ARG A 191 15.28 -13.62 -12.74
C ARG A 191 15.14 -13.02 -11.35
N VAL A 192 14.01 -12.37 -11.08
CA VAL A 192 13.70 -11.75 -9.79
C VAL A 192 12.48 -12.40 -9.15
N LEU A 193 12.47 -12.47 -7.81
CA LEU A 193 11.32 -12.89 -7.03
C LEU A 193 10.63 -11.67 -6.44
N TYR A 194 9.30 -11.68 -6.39
CA TYR A 194 8.52 -10.61 -5.81
C TYR A 194 7.23 -11.14 -5.18
N PRO A 195 6.72 -10.51 -4.10
CA PRO A 195 5.46 -10.89 -3.49
C PRO A 195 4.29 -10.32 -4.30
N GLY A 196 3.43 -11.18 -4.83
CA GLY A 196 2.11 -10.76 -5.29
C GLY A 196 1.15 -10.76 -4.11
N LEU A 197 0.50 -9.63 -3.82
CA LEU A 197 -0.46 -9.53 -2.71
C LEU A 197 -1.87 -9.93 -3.15
N TYR A 198 -2.58 -10.57 -2.24
CA TYR A 198 -3.91 -11.12 -2.39
C TYR A 198 -4.72 -10.87 -1.13
N ARG A 199 -6.04 -11.01 -1.26
CA ARG A 199 -6.98 -10.84 -0.16
C ARG A 199 -7.91 -12.03 -0.10
N CYS A 200 -8.13 -12.56 1.10
CA CYS A 200 -9.15 -13.59 1.33
C CYS A 200 -10.55 -13.00 1.19
N GLY A 201 -11.58 -13.86 1.17
CA GLY A 201 -12.97 -13.40 1.16
C GLY A 201 -13.33 -12.55 2.39
N PRO A 202 -14.51 -11.91 2.38
CA PRO A 202 -15.02 -11.21 3.55
C PRO A 202 -15.02 -12.13 4.78
N SER A 203 -14.51 -11.64 5.91
CA SER A 203 -14.41 -12.38 7.18
C SER A 203 -13.54 -13.64 7.15
N GLU A 204 -12.71 -13.80 6.12
CA GLU A 204 -11.73 -14.88 6.03
C GLU A 204 -10.31 -14.39 6.35
N HIS A 205 -9.48 -15.30 6.87
CA HIS A 205 -8.09 -15.06 7.19
C HIS A 205 -7.23 -16.17 6.57
N PHE A 206 -6.04 -15.82 6.09
CA PHE A 206 -5.09 -16.74 5.50
C PHE A 206 -4.32 -17.50 6.61
N VAL A 207 -4.60 -18.78 6.76
CA VAL A 207 -4.01 -19.64 7.79
C VAL A 207 -3.70 -21.00 7.17
N ASN A 208 -2.51 -21.56 7.46
CA ASN A 208 -2.09 -22.87 6.94
C ASN A 208 -2.22 -23.00 5.41
N ASN A 209 -1.83 -21.95 4.67
CA ASN A 209 -1.89 -21.86 3.21
C ASN A 209 -3.32 -21.78 2.60
N GLU A 210 -4.34 -21.51 3.40
CA GLU A 210 -5.74 -21.45 2.94
C GLU A 210 -6.46 -20.24 3.55
N CYS A 211 -7.40 -19.65 2.81
CA CYS A 211 -8.36 -18.70 3.38
C CYS A 211 -9.45 -19.48 4.13
N ARG A 212 -9.63 -19.15 5.40
CA ARG A 212 -10.64 -19.78 6.27
C ARG A 212 -11.48 -18.70 6.94
N LEU A 213 -12.78 -18.94 7.07
CA LEU A 213 -13.65 -18.06 7.85
C LEU A 213 -13.13 -17.95 9.27
N GLY A 214 -13.09 -16.72 9.81
CA GLY A 214 -12.95 -16.51 11.24
C GLY A 214 -14.10 -17.25 11.94
N SER A 215 -13.78 -18.03 12.98
CA SER A 215 -14.82 -18.71 13.75
C SER A 215 -15.76 -17.66 14.36
N PRO A 216 -17.10 -17.81 14.23
CA PRO A 216 -18.04 -16.91 14.89
C PRO A 216 -17.98 -16.94 16.42
N GLU A 217 -17.20 -17.87 17.01
CA GLU A 217 -16.95 -17.97 18.45
C GLU A 217 -15.49 -17.67 18.83
N GLY A 218 -14.64 -17.27 17.87
CA GLY A 218 -13.19 -17.26 18.04
C GLY A 218 -12.57 -15.99 17.51
N HIS A 219 -12.79 -14.91 18.22
CA HIS A 219 -11.89 -13.76 18.17
C HIS A 219 -10.46 -14.25 18.43
N PRO A 220 -9.43 -13.85 17.64
CA PRO A 220 -8.09 -14.41 17.78
C PRO A 220 -7.54 -14.01 19.15
N THR A 221 -7.68 -14.91 20.12
CA THR A 221 -7.03 -14.81 21.42
C THR A 221 -5.80 -15.70 21.36
N LEU A 222 -4.70 -15.22 21.91
CA LEU A 222 -3.52 -16.06 22.09
C LEU A 222 -3.91 -17.33 22.87
N PRO A 223 -3.25 -18.49 22.64
CA PRO A 223 -3.41 -19.64 23.52
C PRO A 223 -3.17 -19.21 24.99
N PRO A 224 -3.77 -19.88 25.98
CA PRO A 224 -3.73 -19.48 27.41
C PRO A 224 -2.32 -19.43 28.05
N SER A 225 -1.26 -19.63 27.27
CA SER A 225 0.14 -19.57 27.70
C SER A 225 0.85 -18.25 27.32
N ASN A 226 0.20 -17.27 26.68
CA ASN A 226 0.84 -16.03 26.21
C ASN A 226 2.08 -16.28 25.32
N THR A 227 2.06 -17.31 24.47
CA THR A 227 3.14 -17.62 23.53
C THR A 227 2.69 -17.53 22.07
N CYS A 228 3.52 -16.93 21.24
CA CYS A 228 3.29 -16.81 19.80
C CYS A 228 3.55 -18.13 19.10
N VAL A 229 2.54 -18.66 18.41
CA VAL A 229 2.65 -19.84 17.55
C VAL A 229 2.63 -19.46 16.07
N THR A 230 2.11 -18.27 15.76
CA THR A 230 2.10 -17.65 14.44
C THR A 230 2.24 -16.14 14.59
N SER A 231 2.83 -15.49 13.60
CA SER A 231 2.83 -14.03 13.50
C SER A 231 1.41 -13.51 13.28
N GLY A 232 1.07 -12.35 13.83
CA GLY A 232 -0.24 -11.75 13.70
C GLY A 232 -0.63 -10.87 14.88
N ILE A 233 -1.84 -10.32 14.82
CA ILE A 233 -2.44 -9.54 15.91
C ILE A 233 -3.54 -10.34 16.55
N PHE A 234 -3.54 -10.32 17.88
CA PHE A 234 -4.47 -11.03 18.72
C PHE A 234 -5.03 -10.08 19.76
N ILE A 235 -6.21 -10.39 20.26
CA ILE A 235 -6.82 -9.65 21.36
C ILE A 235 -6.01 -9.90 22.62
N ASP A 236 -5.75 -8.82 23.35
CA ASP A 236 -5.30 -8.94 24.73
C ASP A 236 -6.51 -9.35 25.59
N PRO A 237 -6.50 -10.56 26.19
CA PRO A 237 -7.62 -11.05 26.98
C PRO A 237 -7.76 -10.35 28.34
N THR A 238 -6.77 -9.56 28.74
CA THR A 238 -6.70 -8.87 30.03
C THR A 238 -6.93 -7.37 29.92
N ASP A 239 -6.64 -6.78 28.76
CA ASP A 239 -6.77 -5.35 28.52
C ASP A 239 -7.29 -5.04 27.11
N CYS A 240 -8.58 -4.76 27.02
CA CYS A 240 -9.27 -4.34 25.78
C CYS A 240 -8.74 -3.04 25.16
N THR A 241 -7.96 -2.24 25.91
CA THR A 241 -7.27 -1.05 25.38
C THR A 241 -5.92 -1.39 24.76
N SER A 242 -5.62 -2.67 24.59
CA SER A 242 -4.38 -3.16 23.99
C SER A 242 -4.64 -4.36 23.09
N TYR A 243 -3.64 -4.68 22.27
CA TYR A 243 -3.60 -5.89 21.47
C TYR A 243 -2.22 -6.53 21.53
N LEU A 244 -2.17 -7.82 21.23
CA LEU A 244 -0.96 -8.61 21.22
C LEU A 244 -0.46 -8.74 19.78
N LEU A 245 0.75 -8.26 19.50
CA LEU A 245 1.43 -8.44 18.23
C LEU A 245 2.48 -9.54 18.37
N CYS A 246 2.31 -10.62 17.62
CA CYS A 246 3.35 -11.61 17.38
C CYS A 246 4.11 -11.23 16.11
N ASP A 247 5.40 -10.93 16.24
CA ASP A 247 6.26 -10.63 15.10
C ASP A 247 6.65 -11.89 14.30
N HIS A 248 7.48 -11.72 13.27
CA HIS A 248 7.95 -12.81 12.41
C HIS A 248 8.78 -13.86 13.17
N ASP A 249 9.51 -13.44 14.19
CA ASP A 249 10.37 -14.28 15.03
C ASP A 249 9.60 -14.92 16.21
N LEU A 250 8.28 -14.74 16.25
CA LEU A 250 7.39 -15.20 17.31
C LEU A 250 7.69 -14.55 18.68
N ASN A 251 8.22 -13.32 18.69
CA ASN A 251 8.24 -12.53 19.91
C ASN A 251 6.87 -11.86 20.10
N LEU A 252 6.42 -11.86 21.36
CA LEU A 252 5.17 -11.24 21.77
C LEU A 252 5.42 -9.80 22.18
N HIS A 253 4.69 -8.87 21.57
CA HIS A 253 4.65 -7.46 21.90
C HIS A 253 3.25 -7.07 22.36
N VAL A 254 3.12 -6.34 23.46
CA VAL A 254 1.85 -5.75 23.91
C VAL A 254 1.79 -4.32 23.40
N ILE A 255 0.78 -4.02 22.57
CA ILE A 255 0.61 -2.70 21.98
C ILE A 255 -0.63 -2.04 22.58
N HIS A 256 -0.42 -0.92 23.27
CA HIS A 256 -1.51 -0.12 23.81
C HIS A 256 -2.08 0.80 22.72
N CYS A 257 -3.41 0.85 22.66
CA CYS A 257 -4.12 1.82 21.86
C CYS A 257 -3.95 3.24 22.43
N PRO A 258 -4.12 4.28 21.59
CA PRO A 258 -4.16 5.66 22.05
C PRO A 258 -5.21 5.92 23.16
N GLU A 259 -5.05 7.00 23.91
CA GLU A 259 -6.04 7.39 24.93
C GLU A 259 -7.46 7.51 24.34
N ASP A 260 -8.46 7.08 25.11
CA ASP A 260 -9.88 7.03 24.71
C ASP A 260 -10.18 6.14 23.47
N SER A 261 -9.41 5.06 23.30
CA SER A 261 -9.65 4.05 22.27
C SER A 261 -9.49 2.63 22.79
N PHE A 262 -10.07 1.66 22.08
CA PHE A 262 -9.99 0.24 22.38
C PHE A 262 -9.67 -0.54 21.11
N PHE A 263 -9.11 -1.74 21.26
CA PHE A 263 -8.85 -2.59 20.11
C PHE A 263 -10.18 -3.18 19.60
N ASN A 264 -10.60 -2.80 18.38
CA ASN A 264 -11.71 -3.41 17.68
C ASN A 264 -11.17 -4.56 16.81
N PRO A 265 -11.47 -5.81 17.19
CA PRO A 265 -10.94 -6.97 16.51
C PRO A 265 -11.71 -7.40 15.25
N GLU A 266 -12.81 -6.75 14.88
CA GLU A 266 -13.46 -6.92 13.57
C GLU A 266 -12.67 -6.21 12.46
N ILE A 267 -12.13 -5.04 12.79
CA ILE A 267 -11.29 -4.23 11.88
C ILE A 267 -9.80 -4.38 12.16
N LEU A 268 -9.44 -5.13 13.20
CA LEU A 268 -8.08 -5.32 13.70
C LEU A 268 -7.35 -3.99 13.94
N ALA A 269 -8.02 -3.01 14.55
CA ALA A 269 -7.48 -1.65 14.74
C ALA A 269 -7.94 -1.03 16.05
N CYS A 270 -7.23 0.00 16.52
CA CYS A 270 -7.71 0.82 17.63
C CYS A 270 -8.84 1.75 17.13
N GLU A 271 -10.03 1.61 17.71
CA GLU A 271 -11.18 2.43 17.42
C GLU A 271 -11.47 3.36 18.60
N ARG A 272 -11.82 4.61 18.31
CA ARG A 272 -12.20 5.58 19.35
C ARG A 272 -13.46 5.12 20.07
N GLY A 273 -13.38 5.00 21.38
CA GLY A 273 -14.49 4.53 22.19
C GLY A 273 -14.00 3.91 23.48
N ASN A 274 -14.93 3.29 24.20
CA ASN A 274 -14.63 2.57 25.42
C ASN A 274 -14.84 1.09 25.18
N CYS A 275 -14.15 0.27 25.97
CA CYS A 275 -14.37 -1.16 25.97
C CYS A 275 -15.85 -1.48 26.24
N THR A 276 -16.54 -1.98 25.24
CA THR A 276 -17.87 -2.53 25.39
C THR A 276 -17.74 -3.99 25.79
N ASN A 277 -18.20 -4.32 26.99
CA ASN A 277 -18.31 -5.71 27.48
C ASN A 277 -19.23 -6.56 26.60
#